data_AF-A0A966STB1-F1
#
_entry.id   AF-A0A966STB1-F1
#
_cell.length_a   1.000
_cell.length_b   1.000
_cell.length_c   1.000
_cell.angle_alpha   90.00
_cell.angle_beta   90.00
_cell.angle_gamma   90.00
#
_symmetry.space_group_name_H-M   'P 1'
#
loop_
_entity.id
_entity.type
_entity.pdbx_description
1 polymer ?
#
loop_
_entity_poly.entity_id
_entity_poly.type
_entity_poly.pdbx_seq_one_letter_code
_entity_poly.pdbx_strand_id
1 'polypeptide(L)'
;MFWLEFTREFYRLAEEKKQAATVPVAPPAAVGRETAVPRTATAFVAFLDTLPRLDTLQNRVKELEAALAVSDRSREAFLSSMSHELRTPLNAIMGFSEMMKEGVFGELENPTYNAYAGHIHESGSSLLGKINDLLDIASLDAGG
;
A
#
# COMPACT_ATOMS: atom_id res chain seq x y z
N MET A 1 -3.98 -42.59 -6.53
CA MET A 1 -3.76 -43.56 -7.63
C MET A 1 -4.80 -43.34 -8.75
N PHE A 2 -4.92 -42.10 -9.24
CA PHE A 2 -5.90 -41.70 -10.28
C PHE A 2 -5.25 -40.65 -11.21
N TRP A 3 -4.41 -39.80 -10.63
CA TRP A 3 -3.64 -38.78 -11.34
C TRP A 3 -2.61 -39.34 -12.34
N LEU A 4 -1.95 -40.47 -12.04
CA LEU A 4 -0.97 -41.11 -12.94
C LEU A 4 -1.64 -41.80 -14.15
N GLU A 5 -2.83 -42.37 -13.97
CA GLU A 5 -3.61 -42.99 -15.06
C GLU A 5 -4.18 -41.92 -16.00
N PHE A 6 -4.63 -40.78 -15.46
CA PHE A 6 -5.11 -39.66 -16.28
C PHE A 6 -4.00 -39.07 -17.18
N THR A 7 -2.81 -38.86 -16.63
CA THR A 7 -1.66 -38.40 -17.44
C THR A 7 -1.24 -39.42 -18.48
N ARG A 8 -1.31 -40.73 -18.16
CA ARG A 8 -0.95 -41.80 -19.11
C ARG A 8 -1.95 -41.90 -20.25
N GLU A 9 -3.24 -41.70 -19.97
CA GLU A 9 -4.29 -41.70 -20.98
C GLU A 9 -4.27 -40.45 -21.87
N PHE A 10 -3.93 -39.29 -21.29
CA PHE A 10 -3.79 -38.05 -22.05
C PHE A 10 -2.63 -38.10 -23.05
N TYR A 11 -1.49 -38.68 -22.66
CA TYR A 11 -0.36 -38.90 -23.57
C TYR A 11 -0.65 -40.00 -24.61
N ARG A 12 -1.40 -41.05 -24.24
CA ARG A 12 -1.82 -42.11 -25.18
C ARG A 12 -2.69 -41.55 -26.32
N LEU A 13 -3.64 -40.66 -25.99
CA LEU A 13 -4.51 -40.01 -26.97
C LEU A 13 -3.77 -39.00 -27.87
N ALA A 14 -2.72 -38.36 -27.36
CA ALA A 14 -1.89 -37.45 -28.12
C ALA A 14 -1.04 -38.19 -29.19
N GLU A 15 -0.55 -39.39 -28.88
CA GLU A 15 0.23 -40.23 -29.82
C GLU A 15 -0.67 -40.88 -30.89
N GLU A 16 -1.90 -41.28 -30.52
CA GLU A 16 -2.89 -41.91 -31.42
C GLU A 16 -3.36 -40.94 -32.52
N LYS A 17 -3.50 -39.64 -32.20
CA LYS A 17 -3.78 -38.59 -33.21
C LYS A 17 -2.56 -38.23 -34.08
N LYS A 18 -1.35 -38.58 -33.65
CA LYS A 18 -0.11 -38.33 -34.41
C LYS A 18 0.14 -39.39 -35.48
N GLN A 19 -0.35 -40.62 -35.28
CA GLN A 19 -0.24 -41.72 -36.25
C GLN A 19 -1.38 -41.78 -37.28
N ALA A 20 -2.53 -41.15 -37.01
CA ALA A 20 -3.67 -41.12 -37.94
C ALA A 20 -3.48 -40.21 -39.17
N ALA A 21 -2.36 -39.48 -39.27
CA ALA A 21 -2.09 -38.55 -40.36
C ALA A 21 -0.90 -39.02 -41.22
N THR A 22 -1.04 -40.19 -41.84
CA THR A 22 -0.20 -40.58 -42.98
C THR A 22 -1.11 -40.89 -44.16
N VAL A 23 -1.28 -39.94 -45.08
CA VAL A 23 -1.94 -40.14 -46.38
C VAL A 23 -0.85 -40.15 -47.46
N PRO A 24 -0.88 -41.08 -48.44
CA PRO A 24 0.22 -41.28 -49.38
C PRO A 24 0.31 -40.18 -50.44
N VAL A 25 1.54 -39.94 -50.91
CA VAL A 25 1.87 -39.05 -52.03
C VAL A 25 1.72 -39.79 -53.37
N ALA A 26 0.96 -39.20 -54.30
CA ALA A 26 1.21 -39.28 -55.75
C ALA A 26 0.77 -37.96 -56.43
N PRO A 27 1.57 -37.38 -57.35
CA PRO A 27 1.38 -36.02 -57.91
C PRO A 27 0.69 -36.05 -59.31
N PRO A 28 0.52 -34.93 -60.05
CA PRO A 28 0.37 -33.51 -59.69
C PRO A 28 -0.84 -32.82 -60.38
N ALA A 29 -1.31 -31.69 -59.84
CA ALA A 29 -1.78 -30.57 -60.66
C ALA A 29 -1.71 -29.25 -59.86
N ALA A 30 -1.12 -28.23 -60.48
CA ALA A 30 -0.81 -26.94 -59.93
C ALA A 30 -2.04 -26.15 -59.45
N VAL A 31 -1.86 -25.32 -58.42
CA VAL A 31 -2.03 -23.84 -58.42
C VAL A 31 -1.91 -23.37 -56.97
N GLY A 32 -0.93 -22.51 -56.72
CA GLY A 32 -0.61 -22.02 -55.38
C GLY A 32 -1.75 -21.28 -54.71
N ARG A 33 -1.94 -21.54 -53.42
CA ARG A 33 -2.58 -20.61 -52.49
C ARG A 33 -1.80 -20.61 -51.18
N GLU A 34 -1.12 -19.49 -50.98
CA GLU A 34 -0.45 -19.06 -49.76
C GLU A 34 -1.46 -19.08 -48.60
N THR A 35 -1.32 -20.03 -47.67
CA THR A 35 -2.18 -20.11 -46.48
C THR A 35 -1.68 -19.11 -45.44
N ALA A 36 -2.13 -17.86 -45.55
CA ALA A 36 -2.00 -16.88 -44.48
C ALA A 36 -2.76 -17.38 -43.24
N VAL A 37 -2.06 -17.53 -42.11
CA VAL A 37 -2.69 -17.74 -40.80
C VAL A 37 -3.72 -16.63 -40.59
N PRO A 38 -5.00 -16.93 -40.28
CA PRO A 38 -6.01 -15.90 -40.13
C PRO A 38 -5.60 -15.01 -38.94
N ARG A 39 -5.45 -13.70 -39.20
CA ARG A 39 -5.07 -12.66 -38.22
C ARG A 39 -5.90 -12.70 -36.91
N THR A 40 -7.07 -13.34 -36.94
CA THR A 40 -7.95 -13.57 -35.78
C THR A 40 -7.41 -14.59 -34.77
N ALA A 41 -6.72 -15.64 -35.21
CA ALA A 41 -6.19 -16.68 -34.31
C ALA A 41 -5.00 -16.16 -33.48
N THR A 42 -4.10 -15.37 -34.09
CA THR A 42 -3.00 -14.70 -33.37
C THR A 42 -3.53 -13.69 -32.35
N ALA A 43 -4.58 -12.93 -32.70
CA ALA A 43 -5.21 -11.99 -31.78
C ALA A 43 -5.88 -12.70 -30.58
N PHE A 44 -6.50 -13.87 -30.81
CA PHE A 44 -7.13 -14.66 -29.76
C PHE A 44 -6.11 -15.29 -28.79
N VAL A 45 -5.00 -15.82 -29.30
CA VAL A 45 -3.92 -16.36 -28.45
C VAL A 45 -3.29 -15.26 -27.61
N ALA A 46 -2.99 -14.11 -28.22
CA ALA A 46 -2.48 -12.95 -27.48
C ALA A 46 -3.49 -12.47 -26.40
N PHE A 47 -4.79 -12.51 -26.70
CA PHE A 47 -5.83 -12.23 -25.72
C PHE A 47 -5.77 -13.20 -24.54
N LEU A 48 -5.73 -14.51 -24.77
CA LEU A 48 -5.66 -15.51 -23.69
C LEU A 48 -4.44 -15.35 -22.77
N ASP A 49 -3.29 -14.93 -23.31
CA ASP A 49 -2.09 -14.61 -22.52
C ASP A 49 -2.26 -13.35 -21.65
N THR A 50 -3.22 -12.48 -21.98
CA THR A 50 -3.47 -11.23 -21.26
C THR A 50 -4.28 -11.44 -19.99
N LEU A 51 -5.09 -12.50 -19.93
CA LEU A 51 -6.01 -12.78 -18.80
C LEU A 51 -5.23 -13.07 -17.49
N PRO A 52 -4.23 -13.98 -17.45
CA PRO A 52 -3.39 -14.17 -16.27
C PRO A 52 -2.61 -12.90 -15.88
N ARG A 53 -2.24 -12.07 -16.85
CA ARG A 53 -1.56 -10.80 -16.60
C ARG A 53 -2.46 -9.78 -15.90
N LEU A 54 -3.76 -9.80 -16.19
CA LEU A 54 -4.72 -8.93 -15.52
C LEU A 54 -4.92 -9.35 -14.06
N ASP A 55 -5.08 -10.64 -13.78
CA ASP A 55 -5.21 -11.17 -12.42
C ASP A 55 -3.96 -10.89 -11.56
N THR A 56 -2.77 -11.07 -12.13
CA THR A 56 -1.51 -10.77 -11.44
C THR A 56 -1.36 -9.27 -11.15
N LEU A 57 -1.76 -8.38 -12.07
CA LEU A 57 -1.76 -6.95 -11.82
C LEU A 57 -2.76 -6.56 -10.72
N GLN A 58 -3.96 -7.14 -10.72
CA GLN A 58 -4.95 -6.92 -9.66
C GLN A 58 -4.44 -7.38 -8.30
N ASN A 59 -3.80 -8.54 -8.23
CA ASN A 59 -3.20 -9.02 -6.98
C ASN A 59 -2.08 -8.11 -6.49
N ARG A 60 -1.22 -7.62 -7.40
CA ARG A 60 -0.18 -6.65 -7.05
C ARG A 60 -0.74 -5.33 -6.55
N VAL A 61 -1.81 -4.83 -7.18
CA VAL A 61 -2.51 -3.62 -6.69
C VAL A 61 -3.03 -3.85 -5.28
N LYS A 62 -3.71 -4.97 -5.02
CA LYS A 62 -4.21 -5.32 -3.68
C LYS A 62 -3.09 -5.45 -2.64
N GLU A 63 -1.96 -6.07 -3.01
CA GLU A 63 -0.79 -6.19 -2.14
C GLU A 63 -0.21 -4.82 -1.80
N LEU A 64 -0.10 -3.93 -2.78
CA LEU A 64 0.38 -2.55 -2.58
C LEU A 64 -0.60 -1.74 -1.73
N GLU A 65 -1.89 -1.84 -1.97
CA GLU A 65 -2.94 -1.21 -1.15
C GLU A 65 -2.88 -1.71 0.30
N ALA A 66 -2.74 -3.02 0.52
CA ALA A 66 -2.62 -3.58 1.85
C ALA A 66 -1.34 -3.11 2.56
N ALA A 67 -0.21 -3.05 1.84
CA ALA A 67 1.05 -2.55 2.37
C ALA A 67 0.96 -1.06 2.75
N LEU A 68 0.34 -0.25 1.90
CA LEU A 68 0.10 1.18 2.14
C LEU A 68 -0.79 1.37 3.39
N ALA A 69 -1.91 0.65 3.47
CA ALA A 69 -2.81 0.73 4.62
C ALA A 69 -2.15 0.30 5.95
N VAL A 70 -1.18 -0.62 5.92
CA VAL A 70 -0.38 -0.95 7.12
C VAL A 70 0.58 0.18 7.46
N SER A 71 1.26 0.76 6.46
CA SER A 71 2.16 1.90 6.64
C SER A 71 1.43 3.10 7.23
N ASP A 72 0.28 3.47 6.68
CA ASP A 72 -0.47 4.65 7.14
C ASP A 72 -0.95 4.48 8.57
N ARG A 73 -1.55 3.33 8.91
CA ARG A 73 -1.95 3.03 10.30
C ARG A 73 -0.77 3.07 11.26
N SER A 74 0.41 2.60 10.83
CA SER A 74 1.62 2.64 11.67
C SER A 74 2.10 4.08 11.91
N ARG A 75 2.02 4.93 10.88
CA ARG A 75 2.38 6.35 10.95
C ARG A 75 1.42 7.11 11.86
N GLU A 76 0.11 6.89 11.74
CA GLU A 76 -0.90 7.49 12.60
C GLU A 76 -0.72 7.10 14.06
N ALA A 77 -0.56 5.80 14.32
CA ALA A 77 -0.36 5.29 15.67
C ALA A 77 0.90 5.89 16.32
N PHE A 78 1.99 6.00 15.54
CA PHE A 78 3.22 6.64 16.00
C PHE A 78 3.00 8.12 16.36
N LEU A 79 2.39 8.91 15.47
CA LEU A 79 2.16 10.33 15.71
C LEU A 79 1.24 10.56 16.91
N SER A 80 0.17 9.78 17.03
CA SER A 80 -0.75 9.82 18.18
C SER A 80 -0.02 9.52 19.50
N SER A 81 0.76 8.45 19.55
CA SER A 81 1.55 8.09 20.75
C SER A 81 2.51 9.22 21.16
N MET A 82 3.28 9.74 20.20
CA MET A 82 4.21 10.83 20.45
C MET A 82 3.49 12.08 20.95
N SER A 83 2.32 12.42 20.42
CA SER A 83 1.53 13.55 20.94
C SER A 83 1.14 13.35 22.40
N HIS A 84 0.67 12.16 22.78
CA HIS A 84 0.32 11.87 24.17
C HIS A 84 1.54 11.94 25.10
N GLU A 85 2.68 11.40 24.66
CA GLU A 85 3.93 11.46 25.41
C GLU A 85 4.48 12.88 25.55
N LEU A 86 4.27 13.76 24.57
CA LEU A 86 4.67 15.17 24.62
C LEU A 86 3.71 16.02 25.46
N ARG A 87 2.40 15.74 25.45
CA ARG A 87 1.39 16.46 26.23
C ARG A 87 1.70 16.46 27.72
N THR A 88 2.15 15.32 28.25
CA THR A 88 2.43 15.17 29.70
C THR A 88 3.55 16.08 30.21
N PRO A 89 4.79 16.04 29.68
CA PRO A 89 5.86 16.94 30.10
C PRO A 89 5.56 18.40 29.75
N LEU A 90 4.88 18.67 28.64
CA LEU A 90 4.54 20.04 28.24
C LEU A 90 3.51 20.66 29.20
N ASN A 91 2.47 19.92 29.58
CA ASN A 91 1.49 20.35 30.57
C ASN A 91 2.15 20.59 31.94
N ALA A 92 3.15 19.79 32.32
CA ALA A 92 3.91 20.02 33.54
C ALA A 92 4.69 21.34 33.47
N ILE A 93 5.40 21.61 32.37
CA ILE A 93 6.14 22.87 32.15
C ILE A 93 5.19 24.07 32.19
N MET A 94 4.05 23.99 31.50
CA MET A 94 3.05 25.06 31.51
C MET A 94 2.48 25.28 32.92
N GLY A 95 2.19 24.20 33.66
CA GLY A 95 1.73 24.26 35.04
C GLY A 95 2.74 24.95 35.96
N PHE A 96 4.02 24.58 35.88
CA PHE A 96 5.08 25.26 36.67
C PHE A 96 5.21 26.74 36.30
N SER A 97 5.15 27.06 35.00
CA SER A 97 5.20 28.46 34.56
C SER A 97 3.99 29.27 35.02
N GLU A 98 2.81 28.66 35.10
CA GLU A 98 1.61 29.33 35.64
C GLU A 98 1.74 29.55 37.14
N MET A 99 2.15 28.52 37.90
CA MET A 99 2.39 28.64 39.34
C MET A 99 3.43 29.73 39.68
N MET A 100 4.45 29.90 38.82
CA MET A 100 5.44 30.95 38.94
C MET A 100 4.85 32.35 38.68
N LYS A 101 3.95 32.49 37.70
CA LYS A 101 3.24 33.76 37.42
C LYS A 101 2.28 34.13 38.55
N GLU A 102 1.55 33.15 39.08
CA GLU A 102 0.58 33.31 40.16
C GLU A 102 1.24 33.53 41.53
N GLY A 103 2.55 33.32 41.65
CA GLY A 103 3.27 33.52 42.90
C GLY A 103 2.84 32.56 44.00
N VAL A 104 2.49 31.31 43.65
CA VAL A 104 1.97 30.30 44.60
C VAL A 104 2.90 30.07 45.82
N PHE A 105 4.21 30.27 45.63
CA PHE A 105 5.23 30.16 46.68
C PHE A 105 5.85 31.51 47.07
N GLY A 106 5.20 32.62 46.73
CA GLY A 106 5.71 33.98 46.87
C GLY A 106 5.92 34.67 45.53
N GLU A 107 5.89 36.00 45.54
CA GLU A 107 6.13 36.80 44.33
C GLU A 107 7.59 36.70 43.87
N LEU A 108 7.78 36.71 42.55
CA LEU A 108 9.10 36.81 41.95
C LEU A 108 9.62 38.24 42.10
N GLU A 109 10.67 38.43 42.91
CA GLU A 109 11.26 39.76 43.19
C GLU A 109 11.67 40.52 41.93
N ASN A 110 12.17 39.79 40.92
CA ASN A 110 12.55 40.37 39.63
C ASN A 110 11.40 40.21 38.62
N PRO A 111 10.83 41.32 38.11
CA PRO A 111 9.72 41.27 37.14
C PRO A 111 10.09 40.58 35.82
N THR A 112 11.38 40.51 35.48
CA THR A 112 11.88 39.80 34.30
C THR A 112 11.59 38.30 34.38
N TYR A 113 11.69 37.70 35.58
CA TYR A 113 11.39 36.28 35.75
C TYR A 113 9.90 35.99 35.58
N ASN A 114 9.02 36.91 35.98
CA ASN A 114 7.59 36.79 35.73
C ASN A 114 7.31 36.85 34.21
N ALA A 115 7.95 37.77 33.49
CA ALA A 115 7.86 37.81 32.03
C ALA A 115 8.32 36.49 31.37
N TYR A 116 9.45 35.91 31.80
CA TYR A 116 9.92 34.62 31.30
C TYR A 116 8.94 33.48 31.58
N ALA A 117 8.32 33.45 32.76
CA ALA A 117 7.27 32.50 33.08
C ALA A 117 6.09 32.62 32.09
N GLY A 118 5.69 33.86 31.78
CA GLY A 118 4.72 34.17 30.72
C GLY A 118 5.14 33.61 29.35
N HIS A 119 6.37 33.89 28.91
CA HIS A 119 6.89 33.40 27.63
C HIS A 119 6.94 31.87 27.54
N ILE A 120 7.33 31.19 28.62
CA ILE A 120 7.35 29.71 28.69
C ILE A 120 5.92 29.18 28.53
N HIS A 121 4.95 29.78 29.24
CA HIS A 121 3.55 29.37 29.17
C HIS A 121 2.98 29.53 27.75
N GLU A 122 3.13 30.72 27.16
CA GLU A 122 2.66 31.01 25.79
C GLU A 122 3.31 30.10 24.75
N SER A 123 4.63 29.87 24.88
CA SER A 123 5.36 28.98 23.96
C SER A 123 4.89 27.54 24.07
N GLY A 124 4.62 27.06 25.30
CA GLY A 124 4.09 25.73 25.53
C GLY A 124 2.69 25.55 24.92
N SER A 125 1.82 26.54 25.12
CA SER A 125 0.47 26.54 24.53
C SER A 125 0.52 26.57 23.00
N SER A 126 1.37 27.43 22.41
CA SER A 126 1.57 27.50 20.96
C SER A 126 2.09 26.18 20.38
N LEU A 127 3.03 25.53 21.08
CA LEU A 127 3.58 24.25 20.64
C LEU A 127 2.52 23.14 20.69
N LEU A 128 1.69 23.10 21.74
CA LEU A 128 0.61 22.13 21.85
C LEU A 128 -0.40 22.28 20.72
N GLY A 129 -0.74 23.51 20.34
CA GLY A 129 -1.58 23.80 19.17
C GLY A 129 -1.00 23.22 17.88
N LYS A 130 0.27 23.51 17.58
CA LYS A 130 0.97 22.98 16.38
C LYS A 130 1.02 21.45 16.36
N ILE A 131 1.18 20.80 17.51
CA ILE A 131 1.15 19.34 17.62
C ILE A 131 -0.23 18.81 17.26
N ASN A 132 -1.30 19.46 17.71
CA ASN A 132 -2.67 19.06 17.37
C ASN A 132 -2.96 19.25 15.87
N ASP A 133 -2.57 20.38 15.29
CA ASP A 133 -2.75 20.63 13.85
C ASP A 133 -2.05 19.56 12.99
N LEU A 134 -0.85 19.12 13.39
CA LEU A 134 -0.12 18.05 12.71
C LEU A 134 -0.83 16.70 12.81
N LEU A 135 -1.41 16.39 13.97
CA LEU A 135 -2.21 15.18 14.15
C LEU A 135 -3.46 15.21 13.28
N ASP A 136 -4.15 16.34 13.22
CA ASP A 136 -5.37 16.48 12.42
C ASP A 136 -5.09 16.20 10.94
N ILE A 137 -3.97 16.71 10.40
CA ILE A 137 -3.52 16.40 9.04
C ILE A 137 -3.23 14.89 8.89
N ALA A 138 -2.52 14.30 9.85
CA ALA A 138 -2.17 12.89 9.79
C ALA A 138 -3.38 11.95 9.83
N SER A 139 -4.44 12.33 10.56
CA SER A 139 -5.70 11.57 10.62
C SER A 139 -6.61 11.79 9.41
N LEU A 140 -6.49 12.90 8.69
CA LEU A 140 -7.24 13.14 7.45
C LEU A 140 -6.69 12.31 6.28
N ASP A 141 -5.37 12.12 6.20
CA ASP A 141 -4.73 11.36 5.12
C ASP A 141 -5.07 9.86 5.13
N ALA A 142 -5.43 9.27 6.27
CA ALA A 142 -5.74 7.83 6.36
C ALA A 142 -7.22 7.48 6.15
N GLY A 143 -8.10 8.49 6.05
CA GLY A 143 -9.54 8.33 5.92
C GLY A 143 -10.10 8.52 4.51
N GLY A 144 -9.24 8.71 3.50
CA GLY A 144 -9.59 8.98 2.10
C GLY A 144 -9.41 7.79 1.17
#